data_AF-A0A924JWY8-F1
#
_entry.id   AF-A0A924JWY8-F1
#
_cell.length_a   1.000
_cell.length_b   1.000
_cell.length_c   1.000
_cell.angle_alpha   90.00
_cell.angle_beta   90.00
_cell.angle_gamma   90.00
#
_symmetry.space_group_name_H-M   'P 1'
#
loop_
_entity.id
_entity.type
_entity.pdbx_description
1 polymer ?
#
loop_
_entity_poly.entity_id
_entity_poly.type
_entity_poly.pdbx_seq_one_letter_code
_entity_poly.pdbx_strand_id
1 'polypeptide(L)'
;QDVLLFIDNIFRFTQAGSEVSTLLGRMPSAVGYQPTLADEMGVLQERITSTRGHSITSMQAIYVPADDYTDPAPATTFAHLDATTELDREIASMGIYPAVNPLTSTSRILDPRYISADHYNTANRVKGILQRNKELQDIIAILGVDELSEEDKTLVSRARRIQRFLSQNTYVAKQFTGLEGSTVPIDETIDGFTKICDGDYDHVAEQAFFMCGGLEDVDKKWEEIQKSLK
;
A
#
# COMPACT_ATOMS: atom_id res chain seq x y z
N GLN A 1 27.12 2.83 6.26
CA GLN A 1 25.98 3.76 6.38
C GLN A 1 24.81 3.15 5.65
N ASP A 2 23.60 3.30 6.19
CA ASP A 2 22.37 2.89 5.50
C ASP A 2 21.91 4.03 4.59
N VAL A 3 21.68 3.72 3.32
CA VAL A 3 21.39 4.69 2.27
C VAL A 3 19.99 4.42 1.72
N LEU A 4 19.17 5.45 1.63
CA LEU A 4 17.92 5.42 0.89
C LEU A 4 18.17 5.94 -0.54
N LEU A 5 17.87 5.11 -1.53
CA LEU A 5 17.96 5.45 -2.96
C LEU A 5 16.57 5.64 -3.53
N PHE A 6 16.27 6.80 -4.10
CA PHE A 6 14.99 7.06 -4.78
C PHE A 6 15.21 7.07 -6.29
N ILE A 7 14.52 6.19 -7.01
CA ILE A 7 14.54 6.13 -8.47
C ILE A 7 13.16 6.51 -9.00
N ASP A 8 13.04 7.68 -9.61
CA ASP A 8 11.80 8.17 -10.21
C ASP A 8 12.06 8.54 -11.69
N ASN A 9 11.67 7.74 -12.68
CA ASN A 9 10.92 6.48 -12.65
C ASN A 9 11.76 5.37 -13.32
N ILE A 10 11.81 4.16 -12.76
CA ILE A 10 12.63 3.06 -13.30
C ILE A 10 12.20 2.66 -14.72
N PHE A 11 10.92 2.87 -15.08
CA PHE A 11 10.46 2.67 -16.45
C PHE A 11 11.18 3.59 -17.46
N ARG A 12 11.56 4.81 -17.05
CA ARG A 12 12.30 5.74 -17.92
C ARG A 12 13.72 5.26 -18.21
N PHE A 13 14.33 4.49 -17.30
CA PHE A 13 15.60 3.81 -17.55
C PHE A 13 15.44 2.79 -18.69
N THR A 14 14.39 1.96 -18.62
CA THR A 14 14.06 1.00 -19.69
C THR A 14 13.77 1.71 -21.02
N GLN A 15 12.97 2.77 -21.00
CA GLN A 15 12.61 3.53 -22.20
C GLN A 15 13.86 4.12 -22.89
N ALA A 16 14.75 4.76 -22.12
CA ALA A 16 15.99 5.30 -22.66
C ALA A 16 16.88 4.20 -23.25
N GLY A 17 16.95 3.02 -22.61
CA GLY A 17 17.65 1.85 -23.14
C GLY A 17 17.08 1.39 -24.49
N SER A 18 15.76 1.38 -24.64
CA SER A 18 15.08 1.04 -25.88
C SER A 18 15.37 2.03 -27.01
N GLU A 19 15.38 3.33 -26.73
CA GLU A 19 15.72 4.39 -27.69
C GLU A 19 17.17 4.27 -28.17
N VAL A 20 18.12 4.07 -27.25
CA VAL A 20 19.55 3.89 -27.58
C VAL A 20 19.78 2.60 -28.36
N SER A 21 19.13 1.49 -27.98
CA SER A 21 19.23 0.21 -28.69
C SER A 21 18.77 0.32 -30.15
N THR A 22 17.70 1.10 -30.39
CA THR A 22 17.19 1.37 -31.73
C THR A 22 18.21 2.17 -32.55
N LEU A 23 18.83 3.21 -31.98
CA LEU A 23 19.87 4.02 -32.64
C LEU A 23 21.14 3.20 -32.97
N LEU A 24 21.46 2.20 -32.16
CA LEU A 24 22.57 1.27 -32.40
C LEU A 24 22.27 0.19 -33.46
N GLY A 25 21.05 0.18 -34.03
CA GLY A 25 20.65 -0.79 -35.04
C GLY A 25 20.46 -2.21 -34.51
N ARG A 26 20.24 -2.37 -33.20
CA ARG A 26 19.89 -3.67 -32.61
C ARG A 26 18.45 -4.01 -32.97
N MET A 27 18.18 -5.27 -33.31
CA MET A 27 16.80 -5.70 -33.53
C MET A 27 15.99 -5.61 -32.23
N PRO A 28 14.78 -5.00 -32.25
CA PRO A 28 13.93 -4.92 -31.08
C PRO A 28 13.38 -6.30 -30.70
N SER A 29 13.11 -6.47 -29.41
CA SER A 29 12.50 -7.65 -28.81
C SER A 29 10.99 -7.46 -28.65
N ALA A 30 10.36 -8.24 -27.76
CA ALA A 30 8.94 -8.15 -27.43
C ALA A 30 8.52 -6.69 -27.15
N VAL A 31 7.39 -6.29 -27.73
CA VAL A 31 6.75 -4.97 -27.53
C VAL A 31 7.65 -3.77 -27.91
N GLY A 32 8.78 -4.01 -28.60
CA GLY A 32 9.67 -2.95 -29.07
C GLY A 32 10.84 -2.63 -28.12
N TYR A 33 10.98 -3.34 -27.00
CA TYR A 33 12.08 -3.15 -26.05
C TYR A 33 13.43 -3.65 -26.57
N GLN A 34 14.51 -3.21 -25.95
CA GLN A 34 15.86 -3.70 -26.25
C GLN A 34 15.99 -5.20 -25.93
N PRO A 35 16.74 -5.98 -26.72
CA PRO A 35 16.97 -7.40 -26.44
C PRO A 35 17.79 -7.63 -25.16
N THR A 36 18.51 -6.61 -24.69
CA THR A 36 19.34 -6.61 -23.48
C THR A 36 18.60 -6.16 -22.22
N LEU A 37 17.27 -6.02 -22.26
CA LEU A 37 16.48 -5.44 -21.17
C LEU A 37 16.71 -6.12 -19.82
N ALA A 38 16.63 -7.46 -19.79
CA ALA A 38 16.80 -8.23 -18.56
C ALA A 38 18.22 -8.10 -17.99
N ASP A 39 19.23 -8.15 -18.84
CA ASP A 39 20.64 -8.02 -18.42
C ASP A 39 20.94 -6.62 -17.88
N GLU A 40 20.47 -5.57 -18.56
CA GLU A 40 20.64 -4.17 -18.14
C GLU A 40 19.92 -3.89 -16.82
N MET A 41 18.69 -4.42 -16.66
CA MET A 41 17.94 -4.32 -15.41
C MET A 41 18.67 -5.06 -14.29
N GLY A 42 19.12 -6.29 -14.53
CA GLY A 42 19.85 -7.08 -13.54
C GLY A 42 21.13 -6.39 -13.06
N VAL A 43 21.94 -5.84 -13.97
CA VAL A 43 23.17 -5.10 -13.62
C VAL A 43 22.90 -3.91 -12.71
N LEU A 44 21.77 -3.21 -12.91
CA LEU A 44 21.37 -2.10 -12.06
C LEU A 44 20.85 -2.59 -10.71
N GLN A 45 19.90 -3.52 -10.70
CA GLN A 45 19.20 -3.98 -9.50
C GLN A 45 20.12 -4.75 -8.55
N GLU A 46 21.01 -5.61 -9.06
CA GLU A 46 21.94 -6.40 -8.23
C GLU A 46 22.97 -5.55 -7.48
N ARG A 47 23.18 -4.29 -7.91
CA ARG A 47 24.02 -3.32 -7.17
C ARG A 47 23.28 -2.70 -5.98
N ILE A 48 21.96 -2.76 -5.97
CA ILE A 48 21.09 -2.26 -4.92
C ILE A 48 20.86 -3.41 -3.94
N THR A 49 21.82 -3.62 -3.05
CA THR A 49 21.75 -4.70 -2.07
C THR A 49 22.45 -4.34 -0.78
N SER A 50 22.23 -5.14 0.26
CA SER A 50 22.90 -4.99 1.54
C SER A 50 24.23 -5.75 1.56
N THR A 51 25.30 -5.09 1.98
CA THR A 51 26.64 -5.68 2.06
C THR A 51 27.29 -5.38 3.42
N ARG A 52 27.79 -6.43 4.10
CA ARG A 52 28.69 -6.36 5.28
C ARG A 52 28.41 -5.19 6.26
N GLY A 53 27.17 -5.06 6.72
CA GLY A 53 26.75 -4.05 7.70
C GLY A 53 26.41 -2.66 7.12
N HIS A 54 26.26 -2.55 5.81
CA HIS A 54 25.76 -1.38 5.10
C HIS A 54 24.62 -1.79 4.17
N SER A 55 23.60 -0.95 4.05
CA SER A 55 22.45 -1.22 3.18
C SER A 55 22.21 -0.08 2.19
N ILE A 56 21.74 -0.45 0.99
CA ILE A 56 21.07 0.46 0.08
C ILE A 56 19.64 -0.03 -0.02
N THR A 57 18.70 0.73 0.54
CA THR A 57 17.26 0.47 0.40
C THR A 57 16.74 1.38 -0.69
N SER A 58 16.24 0.79 -1.77
CA SER A 58 15.75 1.54 -2.92
C SER A 58 14.23 1.63 -2.93
N MET A 59 13.71 2.85 -3.06
CA MET A 59 12.32 3.12 -3.41
C MET A 59 12.23 3.51 -4.88
N GLN A 60 11.57 2.68 -5.68
CA GLN A 60 11.53 2.83 -7.14
C GLN A 60 10.10 3.09 -7.58
N ALA A 61 9.85 4.25 -8.19
CA ALA A 61 8.58 4.50 -8.86
C ALA A 61 8.56 3.71 -10.17
N ILE A 62 7.50 2.94 -10.38
CA ILE A 62 7.29 2.12 -11.58
C ILE A 62 6.05 2.62 -12.28
N TYR A 63 6.20 3.10 -13.50
CA TYR A 63 5.07 3.40 -14.36
C TYR A 63 4.67 2.12 -15.10
N VAL A 64 3.42 1.69 -14.94
CA VAL A 64 2.85 0.56 -15.66
C VAL A 64 2.15 1.10 -16.91
N PRO A 65 2.66 0.84 -18.13
CA PRO A 65 2.04 1.33 -19.36
C PRO A 65 0.64 0.74 -19.52
N ALA A 66 -0.36 1.59 -19.73
CA ALA A 66 -1.75 1.19 -19.97
C ALA A 66 -2.34 0.22 -18.93
N ASP A 67 -1.86 0.27 -17.68
CA ASP A 67 -2.25 -0.64 -16.59
C ASP A 67 -2.00 -2.14 -16.92
N ASP A 68 -1.10 -2.43 -17.88
CA ASP A 68 -0.73 -3.80 -18.28
C ASP A 68 0.51 -4.30 -17.52
N TYR A 69 0.27 -5.08 -16.46
CA TYR A 69 1.30 -5.75 -15.67
C TYR A 69 2.07 -6.85 -16.42
N THR A 70 1.60 -7.25 -17.60
CA THR A 70 2.27 -8.27 -18.44
C THR A 70 3.28 -7.68 -19.40
N ASP A 71 3.39 -6.34 -19.47
CA ASP A 71 4.42 -5.67 -20.26
C ASP A 71 5.83 -6.12 -19.78
N PRO A 72 6.77 -6.38 -20.71
CA PRO A 72 8.11 -6.85 -20.36
C PRO A 72 8.89 -5.95 -19.38
N ALA A 73 8.69 -4.63 -19.41
CA ALA A 73 9.41 -3.69 -18.55
C ALA A 73 9.02 -3.82 -17.07
N PRO A 74 7.75 -3.69 -16.67
CA PRO A 74 7.33 -3.92 -15.29
C PRO A 74 7.55 -5.38 -14.89
N ALA A 75 7.26 -6.36 -15.75
CA ALA A 75 7.45 -7.78 -15.44
C ALA A 75 8.91 -8.12 -15.05
N THR A 76 9.89 -7.61 -15.81
CA THR A 76 11.32 -7.78 -15.51
C THR A 76 11.71 -7.06 -14.23
N THR A 77 11.17 -5.87 -13.99
CA THR A 77 11.48 -5.09 -12.79
C THR A 77 10.95 -5.77 -11.54
N PHE A 78 9.71 -6.27 -11.56
CA PHE A 78 9.08 -6.93 -10.41
C PHE A 78 9.84 -8.16 -9.93
N ALA A 79 10.53 -8.88 -10.82
CA ALA A 79 11.35 -10.03 -10.44
C ALA A 79 12.50 -9.68 -9.47
N HIS A 80 12.91 -8.41 -9.40
CA HIS A 80 13.97 -7.93 -8.53
C HIS A 80 13.47 -7.21 -7.27
N LEU A 81 12.16 -7.00 -7.11
CA LEU A 81 11.61 -6.26 -5.97
C LEU A 81 11.28 -7.19 -4.80
N ASP A 82 11.73 -6.81 -3.60
CA ASP A 82 11.38 -7.52 -2.37
C ASP A 82 9.97 -7.16 -1.84
N ALA A 83 9.45 -5.99 -2.23
CA ALA A 83 8.12 -5.52 -1.88
C ALA A 83 7.53 -4.66 -2.99
N THR A 84 6.22 -4.76 -3.17
CA THR A 84 5.44 -3.96 -4.11
C THR A 84 4.39 -3.18 -3.34
N THR A 85 4.35 -1.86 -3.57
CA THR A 85 3.30 -0.98 -3.04
C THR A 85 2.52 -0.43 -4.21
N GLU A 86 1.33 -0.98 -4.44
CA GLU A 86 0.46 -0.55 -5.53
C GLU A 86 -0.38 0.65 -5.10
N LEU A 87 -0.43 1.66 -5.95
CA LEU A 87 -1.26 2.85 -5.77
C LEU A 87 -2.50 2.75 -6.65
N ASP A 88 -3.67 2.83 -6.03
CA ASP A 88 -4.95 2.54 -6.68
C ASP A 88 -5.82 3.80 -6.80
N ARG A 89 -6.36 4.02 -7.99
CA ARG A 89 -7.19 5.18 -8.30
C ARG A 89 -8.54 5.13 -7.59
N GLU A 90 -9.13 3.95 -7.40
CA GLU A 90 -10.38 3.78 -6.68
C GLU A 90 -10.21 4.20 -5.21
N ILE A 91 -9.09 3.82 -4.59
CA ILE A 91 -8.75 4.23 -3.22
C ILE A 91 -8.55 5.75 -3.14
N ALA A 92 -7.81 6.33 -4.08
CA ALA A 92 -7.62 7.78 -4.15
C ALA A 92 -8.96 8.54 -4.32
N SER A 93 -9.90 7.99 -5.09
CA SER A 93 -11.23 8.58 -5.31
C SER A 93 -12.09 8.62 -4.05
N MET A 94 -11.85 7.71 -3.09
CA MET A 94 -12.48 7.72 -1.76
C MET A 94 -11.85 8.74 -0.79
N GLY A 95 -10.82 9.47 -1.24
CA GLY A 95 -10.08 10.45 -0.45
C GLY A 95 -9.09 9.82 0.54
N ILE A 96 -8.81 8.52 0.42
CA ILE A 96 -7.89 7.79 1.30
C ILE A 96 -6.45 8.01 0.79
N TYR A 97 -5.62 8.64 1.63
CA TYR A 97 -4.21 8.90 1.33
C TYR A 97 -3.31 8.39 2.46
N PRO A 98 -2.19 7.71 2.16
CA PRO A 98 -1.72 7.32 0.81
C PRO A 98 -2.64 6.28 0.16
N ALA A 99 -2.80 6.35 -1.17
CA ALA A 99 -3.74 5.52 -1.92
C ALA A 99 -3.24 4.08 -2.17
N VAL A 100 -2.67 3.45 -1.14
CA VAL A 100 -2.08 2.12 -1.21
C VAL A 100 -3.18 1.06 -1.21
N ASN A 101 -3.14 0.12 -2.15
CA ASN A 101 -4.03 -1.04 -2.14
C ASN A 101 -3.48 -2.14 -1.21
N PRO A 102 -4.14 -2.40 -0.06
CA PRO A 102 -3.61 -3.33 0.95
C PRO A 102 -3.73 -4.81 0.54
N LEU A 103 -4.56 -5.14 -0.46
CA LEU A 103 -4.78 -6.51 -0.91
C LEU A 103 -3.80 -6.92 -2.00
N THR A 104 -3.47 -6.00 -2.91
CA THR A 104 -2.57 -6.27 -4.04
C THR A 104 -1.12 -5.90 -3.73
N SER A 105 -0.87 -5.03 -2.76
CA SER A 105 0.49 -4.75 -2.27
C SER A 105 1.06 -5.97 -1.54
N THR A 106 2.32 -6.30 -1.83
CA THR A 106 2.98 -7.49 -1.30
C THR A 106 4.35 -7.18 -0.73
N SER A 107 4.84 -8.05 0.14
CA SER A 107 6.19 -7.98 0.66
C SER A 107 6.68 -9.39 0.97
N ARG A 108 7.91 -9.70 0.56
CA ARG A 108 8.57 -10.97 0.82
C ARG A 108 8.87 -11.19 2.30
N ILE A 109 9.07 -10.11 3.06
CA ILE A 109 9.40 -10.17 4.50
C ILE A 109 8.15 -10.29 5.39
N LEU A 110 6.94 -10.26 4.82
CA LEU A 110 5.69 -10.52 5.55
C LEU A 110 5.54 -12.03 5.81
N ASP A 111 6.42 -12.57 6.63
CA ASP A 111 6.53 -13.99 6.99
C ASP A 111 6.96 -14.10 8.47
N PRO A 112 6.35 -14.98 9.27
CA PRO A 112 6.62 -15.09 10.71
C PRO A 112 8.06 -15.50 11.04
N ARG A 113 8.88 -15.89 10.05
CA ARG A 113 10.32 -16.11 10.21
C ARG A 113 11.12 -14.82 10.31
N TYR A 114 10.61 -13.70 9.78
CA TYR A 114 11.30 -12.41 9.75
C TYR A 114 10.67 -11.35 10.66
N ILE A 115 9.36 -11.42 10.88
CA ILE A 115 8.61 -10.48 11.72
C ILE A 115 7.99 -11.19 12.92
N SER A 116 7.54 -10.41 13.92
CA SER A 116 6.85 -10.98 15.09
C SER A 116 5.56 -11.69 14.68
N ALA A 117 5.18 -12.71 15.44
CA ALA A 117 3.92 -13.44 15.22
C ALA A 117 2.72 -12.48 15.29
N ASP A 118 2.73 -11.52 16.21
CA ASP A 118 1.66 -10.53 16.37
C ASP A 118 1.53 -9.64 15.14
N HIS A 119 2.64 -9.18 14.57
CA HIS A 119 2.64 -8.41 13.32
C HIS A 119 2.06 -9.25 12.16
N TYR A 120 2.55 -10.46 11.97
CA TYR A 120 2.10 -11.35 10.91
C TYR A 120 0.60 -11.68 11.02
N ASN A 121 0.14 -12.03 12.22
CA ASN A 121 -1.26 -12.38 12.49
C ASN A 121 -2.17 -11.17 12.27
N THR A 122 -1.79 -10.00 12.77
CA THR A 122 -2.55 -8.75 12.59
C THR A 122 -2.69 -8.39 11.12
N ALA A 123 -1.59 -8.42 10.36
CA ALA A 123 -1.61 -8.13 8.92
C ALA A 123 -2.53 -9.10 8.15
N ASN A 124 -2.49 -10.40 8.46
CA ASN A 124 -3.37 -11.38 7.83
C ASN A 124 -4.84 -11.22 8.22
N ARG A 125 -5.13 -10.85 9.47
CA ARG A 125 -6.50 -10.54 9.92
C ARG A 125 -7.07 -9.33 9.19
N VAL A 126 -6.28 -8.26 9.08
CA VAL A 126 -6.64 -7.06 8.31
C VAL A 126 -6.93 -7.42 6.86
N LYS A 127 -6.03 -8.16 6.19
CA LYS A 127 -6.25 -8.63 4.81
C LYS A 127 -7.49 -9.50 4.68
N GLY A 128 -7.74 -10.41 5.63
CA GLY A 128 -8.92 -11.27 5.64
C GLY A 128 -10.23 -10.49 5.75
N ILE A 129 -10.31 -9.50 6.65
CA ILE A 129 -11.48 -8.63 6.80
C ILE A 129 -11.72 -7.81 5.52
N LEU A 130 -10.67 -7.22 4.96
CA LEU A 130 -10.77 -6.42 3.74
C LEU A 130 -11.17 -7.25 2.51
N GLN A 131 -10.62 -8.47 2.39
CA GLN A 131 -10.97 -9.40 1.33
C GLN A 131 -12.44 -9.83 1.43
N ARG A 132 -12.89 -10.19 2.63
CA ARG A 132 -14.29 -10.58 2.85
C ARG A 132 -15.24 -9.42 2.60
N ASN A 133 -14.88 -8.20 3.00
CA ASN A 133 -15.65 -7.01 2.67
C ASN A 133 -15.74 -6.78 1.15
N LYS A 134 -14.66 -7.01 0.39
CA LYS A 134 -14.69 -6.93 -1.08
C LYS A 134 -15.67 -7.92 -1.68
N GLU A 135 -15.71 -9.16 -1.19
CA GLU A 135 -16.70 -10.16 -1.63
C GLU A 135 -18.15 -9.75 -1.31
N LEU A 136 -18.37 -9.10 -0.17
CA LEU A 136 -19.68 -8.62 0.25
C LEU A 136 -20.13 -7.37 -0.51
N GLN A 137 -19.22 -6.58 -1.10
CA GLN A 137 -19.57 -5.36 -1.82
C GLN A 137 -20.49 -5.61 -3.02
N ASP A 138 -20.28 -6.71 -3.76
CA ASP A 138 -21.16 -7.08 -4.89
C ASP A 138 -22.58 -7.40 -4.41
N ILE A 139 -22.69 -8.10 -3.27
CA ILE A 139 -23.97 -8.41 -2.64
C ILE A 139 -24.65 -7.12 -2.16
N ILE A 140 -23.91 -6.24 -1.49
CA ILE A 140 -24.39 -4.94 -1.00
C ILE A 140 -24.89 -4.08 -2.15
N ALA A 141 -24.22 -4.08 -3.30
CA ALA A 141 -24.61 -3.30 -4.46
C ALA A 141 -25.96 -3.74 -5.06
N ILE A 142 -26.34 -5.02 -4.90
CA ILE A 142 -27.58 -5.59 -5.46
C ILE A 142 -28.72 -5.58 -4.42
N LEU A 143 -28.44 -6.03 -3.20
CA LEU A 143 -29.45 -6.30 -2.16
C LEU A 143 -29.51 -5.21 -1.08
N GLY A 144 -28.44 -4.42 -0.92
CA GLY A 144 -28.28 -3.49 0.20
C GLY A 144 -27.62 -4.12 1.43
N VAL A 145 -27.17 -3.27 2.36
CA VAL A 145 -26.46 -3.70 3.59
C VAL A 145 -27.41 -4.39 4.58
N ASP A 146 -28.70 -4.05 4.56
CA ASP A 146 -29.68 -4.53 5.53
C ASP A 146 -29.96 -6.04 5.41
N GLU A 147 -29.74 -6.59 4.21
CA GLU A 147 -29.95 -8.01 3.87
C GLU A 147 -28.78 -8.92 4.31
N LEU A 148 -27.68 -8.35 4.80
CA LEU A 148 -26.55 -9.12 5.32
C LEU A 148 -26.85 -9.72 6.69
N SER A 149 -26.14 -10.80 7.04
CA SER A 149 -26.14 -11.32 8.41
C SER A 149 -25.56 -10.28 9.38
N GLU A 150 -25.92 -10.33 10.66
CA GLU A 150 -25.38 -9.39 11.66
C GLU A 150 -23.85 -9.51 11.80
N GLU A 151 -23.30 -10.70 11.58
CA GLU A 151 -21.85 -10.93 11.53
C GLU A 151 -21.21 -10.23 10.32
N ASP A 152 -21.80 -10.38 9.13
CA ASP A 152 -21.31 -9.71 7.91
C ASP A 152 -21.46 -8.18 8.01
N LYS A 153 -22.54 -7.67 8.62
CA LYS A 153 -22.69 -6.23 8.90
C LYS A 153 -21.58 -5.70 9.79
N THR A 154 -21.26 -6.45 10.86
CA THR A 154 -20.15 -6.11 11.76
C THR A 154 -18.82 -6.12 11.02
N LEU A 155 -18.58 -7.14 10.19
CA LEU A 155 -17.38 -7.24 9.38
C LEU A 155 -17.23 -6.08 8.41
N VAL A 156 -18.30 -5.71 7.69
CA VAL A 156 -18.32 -4.57 6.77
C VAL A 156 -18.04 -3.27 7.50
N SER A 157 -18.63 -3.08 8.70
CA SER A 157 -18.36 -1.92 9.54
C SER A 157 -16.89 -1.84 9.95
N ARG A 158 -16.30 -2.94 10.43
CA ARG A 158 -14.87 -3.02 10.76
C ARG A 158 -13.99 -2.79 9.54
N ALA A 159 -14.34 -3.36 8.39
CA ALA A 159 -13.59 -3.17 7.15
C ALA A 159 -13.56 -1.69 6.72
N ARG A 160 -14.68 -0.98 6.83
CA ARG A 160 -14.73 0.48 6.56
C ARG A 160 -13.84 1.26 7.52
N ARG A 161 -13.84 0.93 8.82
CA ARG A 161 -12.93 1.54 9.81
C ARG A 161 -11.48 1.28 9.45
N ILE A 162 -11.11 0.04 9.12
CA ILE A 162 -9.76 -0.34 8.69
C ILE A 162 -9.35 0.43 7.43
N GLN A 163 -10.21 0.50 6.41
CA GLN A 163 -9.93 1.26 5.18
C GLN A 163 -9.65 2.73 5.46
N ARG A 164 -10.43 3.34 6.36
CA ARG A 164 -10.21 4.73 6.78
C ARG A 164 -8.94 4.86 7.63
N PHE A 165 -8.66 3.93 8.53
CA PHE A 165 -7.49 3.95 9.40
C PHE A 165 -6.17 3.73 8.67
N LEU A 166 -6.21 3.10 7.49
CA LEU A 166 -5.06 3.04 6.58
C LEU A 166 -4.70 4.40 5.96
N SER A 167 -5.59 5.40 6.05
CA SER A 167 -5.24 6.78 5.69
C SER A 167 -4.45 7.46 6.81
N GLN A 168 -3.46 8.24 6.43
CA GLN A 168 -2.57 8.92 7.38
C GLN A 168 -2.30 10.36 6.95
N ASN A 169 -2.30 11.25 7.94
CA ASN A 169 -1.79 12.60 7.82
C ASN A 169 -0.26 12.61 7.62
N THR A 170 0.20 13.03 6.43
CA THR A 170 1.64 13.11 6.11
C THR A 170 2.19 14.53 6.25
N TYR A 171 3.46 14.65 6.64
CA TYR A 171 4.12 15.95 6.82
C TYR A 171 4.10 16.83 5.57
N VAL A 172 4.26 16.20 4.40
CA VAL A 172 4.24 16.90 3.10
C VAL A 172 2.84 17.35 2.69
N ALA A 173 1.78 16.67 3.15
CA ALA A 173 0.41 17.03 2.81
C ALA A 173 -0.15 18.19 3.65
N LYS A 174 0.54 18.61 4.73
CA LYS A 174 0.09 19.67 5.64
C LYS A 174 -0.34 20.96 4.93
N GLN A 175 0.36 21.35 3.87
CA GLN A 175 0.02 22.57 3.10
C GLN A 175 -1.33 22.46 2.39
N PHE A 176 -1.78 21.25 2.06
CA PHE A 176 -3.04 20.99 1.37
C PHE A 176 -4.16 20.61 2.32
N THR A 177 -3.86 19.87 3.38
CA THR A 177 -4.86 19.32 4.31
C THR A 177 -5.08 20.20 5.54
N GLY A 178 -4.10 21.06 5.89
CA GLY A 178 -4.08 21.80 7.16
C GLY A 178 -3.82 20.93 8.39
N LEU A 179 -3.67 19.62 8.22
CA LEU A 179 -3.39 18.67 9.30
C LEU A 179 -1.88 18.51 9.48
N GLU A 180 -1.39 18.57 10.71
CA GLU A 180 -0.01 18.22 11.03
C GLU A 180 0.25 16.76 10.64
N GLY A 181 1.44 16.47 10.12
CA GLY A 181 1.83 15.09 9.83
C GLY A 181 2.12 14.31 11.11
N SER A 182 1.91 12.99 11.06
CA SER A 182 2.21 12.08 12.15
C SER A 182 3.26 11.04 11.74
N THR A 183 3.98 10.51 12.73
CA THR A 183 4.79 9.30 12.59
C THR A 183 4.25 8.28 13.58
N VAL A 184 3.92 7.09 13.12
CA VAL A 184 3.31 6.04 13.94
C VAL A 184 4.33 4.91 14.10
N PRO A 185 4.73 4.56 15.34
CA PRO A 185 5.55 3.40 15.62
C PRO A 185 4.92 2.08 15.16
N ILE A 186 5.75 1.07 14.88
CA ILE A 186 5.28 -0.23 14.39
C ILE A 186 4.45 -0.96 15.45
N ASP A 187 4.88 -0.90 16.71
CA ASP A 187 4.17 -1.47 17.85
C ASP A 187 2.78 -0.84 18.05
N GLU A 188 2.68 0.49 17.96
CA GLU A 188 1.39 1.20 17.98
C GLU A 188 0.51 0.84 16.78
N THR A 189 1.11 0.64 15.61
CA THR A 189 0.38 0.21 14.40
C THR A 189 -0.22 -1.18 14.60
N ILE A 190 0.57 -2.14 15.10
CA ILE A 190 0.12 -3.52 15.35
C ILE A 190 -0.99 -3.52 16.41
N ASP A 191 -0.79 -2.83 17.53
CA ASP A 191 -1.80 -2.73 18.60
C ASP A 191 -3.09 -2.07 18.07
N GLY A 192 -2.95 -0.99 17.30
CA GLY A 192 -4.08 -0.26 16.72
C GLY A 192 -4.96 -1.12 15.82
N PHE A 193 -4.35 -1.80 14.84
CA PHE A 193 -5.10 -2.70 13.96
C PHE A 193 -5.64 -3.93 14.71
N THR A 194 -4.91 -4.45 15.71
CA THR A 194 -5.39 -5.60 16.52
C THR A 194 -6.68 -5.25 17.24
N LYS A 195 -6.74 -4.12 17.94
CA LYS A 195 -7.93 -3.66 18.66
C LYS A 195 -9.14 -3.43 17.75
N ILE A 196 -8.90 -2.88 16.55
CA ILE A 196 -9.96 -2.72 15.53
C ILE A 196 -10.45 -4.09 15.04
N CYS A 197 -9.55 -5.03 14.80
CA CYS A 197 -9.91 -6.39 14.39
C CYS A 197 -10.64 -7.17 15.49
N ASP A 198 -10.32 -6.95 16.77
CA ASP A 198 -10.95 -7.59 17.93
C ASP A 198 -12.35 -7.01 18.21
N GLY A 199 -12.59 -5.76 17.84
CA GLY A 199 -13.89 -5.08 17.98
C GLY A 199 -13.97 -4.07 19.11
N ASP A 200 -12.85 -3.78 19.77
CA ASP A 200 -12.79 -2.82 20.87
C ASP A 200 -13.28 -1.43 20.43
N TYR A 201 -13.09 -1.11 19.15
CA TYR A 201 -13.47 0.15 18.52
C TYR A 201 -14.81 0.09 17.75
N ASP A 202 -15.63 -0.94 17.95
CA ASP A 202 -16.89 -1.08 17.22
C ASP A 202 -17.94 -0.02 17.56
N HIS A 203 -17.76 0.67 18.68
CA HIS A 203 -18.60 1.77 19.13
C HIS A 203 -18.20 3.12 18.48
N VAL A 204 -17.03 3.20 17.84
CA VAL A 204 -16.50 4.44 17.25
C VAL A 204 -16.99 4.59 15.81
N ALA A 205 -17.40 5.81 15.44
CA ALA A 205 -17.84 6.13 14.08
C ALA A 205 -16.68 6.05 13.07
N GLU A 206 -16.95 5.58 11.86
CA GLU A 206 -15.94 5.41 10.80
C GLU A 206 -15.20 6.70 10.42
N GLN A 207 -15.85 7.86 10.61
CA GLN A 207 -15.28 9.18 10.33
C GLN A 207 -14.12 9.52 11.25
N ALA A 208 -14.09 8.98 12.48
CA ALA A 208 -13.02 9.23 13.44
C ALA A 208 -11.69 8.59 13.01
N PHE A 209 -11.72 7.57 12.13
CA PHE A 209 -10.53 6.87 11.64
C PHE A 209 -9.85 7.57 10.45
N PHE A 210 -10.47 8.62 9.90
CA PHE A 210 -9.98 9.25 8.69
C PHE A 210 -8.84 10.25 8.96
N MET A 211 -7.71 10.10 8.25
CA MET A 211 -6.52 10.95 8.34
C MET A 211 -5.99 11.09 9.78
N CYS A 212 -5.73 9.96 10.42
CA CYS A 212 -5.20 9.85 11.79
C CYS A 212 -3.79 9.27 11.76
N GLY A 213 -3.00 9.54 12.80
CA GLY A 213 -1.76 8.80 13.05
C GLY A 213 -2.07 7.50 13.78
N GLY A 214 -2.16 7.58 15.11
CA GLY A 214 -2.46 6.44 15.98
C GLY A 214 -3.91 6.42 16.46
N LEU A 215 -4.23 5.44 17.30
CA LEU A 215 -5.55 5.34 17.96
C LEU A 215 -5.85 6.55 18.86
N GLU A 216 -4.83 7.18 19.45
CA GLU A 216 -5.04 8.39 20.26
C GLU A 216 -5.70 9.53 19.47
N ASP A 217 -5.38 9.66 18.17
CA ASP A 217 -6.00 10.66 17.30
C ASP A 217 -7.44 10.29 16.97
N VAL A 218 -7.71 8.98 16.84
CA VAL A 218 -9.06 8.45 16.64
C VAL A 218 -9.93 8.77 17.86
N ASP A 219 -9.42 8.53 19.07
CA ASP A 219 -10.13 8.79 20.32
C ASP A 219 -10.46 10.29 20.48
N LYS A 220 -9.49 11.17 20.21
CA LYS A 220 -9.69 12.63 20.23
C LYS A 220 -10.77 13.08 19.24
N LYS A 221 -10.69 12.61 17.99
CA LYS A 221 -11.70 12.93 16.96
C LYS A 221 -13.07 12.37 17.34
N TRP A 222 -13.12 11.19 17.94
CA TRP A 222 -14.37 10.60 18.38
C TRP A 222 -15.03 11.44 19.48
N GLU A 223 -14.26 11.91 20.47
CA GLU A 223 -14.76 12.83 21.48
C GLU A 223 -15.30 14.14 20.88
N GLU A 224 -14.62 14.71 19.88
CA GLU A 224 -15.07 15.91 19.18
C GLU A 224 -16.38 15.68 18.43
N ILE A 225 -16.50 14.57 17.71
CA ILE A 225 -17.74 14.17 17.02
C ILE A 225 -18.87 14.03 18.03
N GLN A 226 -18.64 13.35 19.15
CA GLN A 226 -19.64 13.21 20.21
C GLN A 226 -20.06 14.54 20.84
N LYS A 227 -19.12 15.49 21.01
CA LYS A 227 -19.43 16.85 21.49
C LYS A 227 -20.26 17.63 20.48
N SER A 228 -20.02 17.47 19.19
CA SER A 228 -20.76 18.17 18.13
C SER A 228 -22.19 17.66 17.92
N LEU A 229 -22.47 16.43 18.33
CA LEU A 229 -23.80 15.80 18.25
C LEU A 229 -24.70 16.14 19.45
N LYS A 230 -24.15 16.73 20.52
CA LYS A 230 -24.88 17.19 21.71
C LYS A 230 -25.27 18.65 21.59
#